data_AF-A0A3P5WW34-F1
#
_entry.id   AF-A0A3P5WW34-F1
#
_cell.length_a   1.000
_cell.length_b   1.000
_cell.length_c   1.000
_cell.angle_alpha   90.00
_cell.angle_beta   90.00
_cell.angle_gamma   90.00
#
_symmetry.space_group_name_H-M   'P 1'
#
loop_
_entity.id
_entity.type
_entity.pdbx_description
1 polymer ?
#
loop_
_entity_poly.entity_id
_entity_poly.type
_entity_poly.pdbx_seq_one_letter_code
_entity_poly.pdbx_strand_id
1 'polypeptide(L)'
;MLLGYDELPEDLKIYVPNFDHVLYDVSTYTDEDIKGKAQTRIFLTLLRDIFTKDGDKLEESILRSIHYLNELEDRQTGTEYLETIMRYVFSAGKSLTKRNINKMIRQIETTYPEGSEMTMTLAEMWMEEGREEGMKIGMAKGMAKGKAAALSETAIQLLIEKFGKVPQDMKDGIMNSDTATLKLVLFNIFRYESVEDVRKYIQ
;
A
#
# COMPACT_ATOMS: atom_id res chain seq x y z
N MET A 1 -37.19 6.63 -2.85
CA MET A 1 -38.02 5.57 -2.28
C MET A 1 -37.61 4.26 -2.94
N LEU A 2 -37.28 3.24 -2.15
CA LEU A 2 -36.99 1.92 -2.67
C LEU A 2 -38.23 1.35 -3.36
N LEU A 3 -38.09 0.94 -4.63
CA LEU A 3 -39.14 0.26 -5.37
C LEU A 3 -39.57 -1.00 -4.60
N GLY A 4 -40.88 -1.15 -4.37
CA GLY A 4 -41.46 -2.29 -3.65
C GLY A 4 -41.35 -2.21 -2.12
N TYR A 5 -40.87 -1.11 -1.53
CA TYR A 5 -40.76 -0.98 -0.07
C TYR A 5 -42.09 -1.17 0.65
N ASP A 6 -43.17 -0.66 0.07
CA ASP A 6 -44.50 -0.75 0.67
C ASP A 6 -45.07 -2.17 0.70
N GLU A 7 -44.51 -3.07 -0.11
CA GLU A 7 -44.88 -4.49 -0.20
C GLU A 7 -44.20 -5.36 0.88
N LEU A 8 -43.24 -4.80 1.63
CA LEU A 8 -42.57 -5.51 2.72
C LEU A 8 -43.50 -5.72 3.93
N PRO A 9 -43.38 -6.85 4.66
CA PRO A 9 -43.97 -7.01 5.98
C PRO A 9 -43.56 -5.88 6.94
N GLU A 10 -44.50 -5.39 7.77
CA GLU A 10 -44.27 -4.24 8.66
C GLU A 10 -43.13 -4.45 9.67
N ASP A 11 -42.95 -5.68 10.13
CA ASP A 11 -41.86 -6.10 11.01
C ASP A 11 -40.48 -6.05 10.32
N LEU A 12 -40.43 -6.09 8.98
CA LEU A 12 -39.20 -5.97 8.20
C LEU A 12 -38.89 -4.53 7.78
N LYS A 13 -39.88 -3.66 7.68
CA LYS A 13 -39.69 -2.26 7.26
C LYS A 13 -38.72 -1.49 8.16
N ILE A 14 -38.66 -1.81 9.46
CA ILE A 14 -37.74 -1.18 10.43
C ILE A 14 -36.26 -1.46 10.16
N TYR A 15 -35.96 -2.51 9.39
CA TYR A 15 -34.59 -2.92 9.07
C TYR A 15 -34.16 -2.50 7.65
N VAL A 16 -35.06 -1.90 6.87
CA VAL A 16 -34.81 -1.53 5.47
C VAL A 16 -34.86 0.01 5.36
N PRO A 17 -33.72 0.68 5.11
CA PRO A 17 -33.71 2.13 4.94
C PRO A 17 -34.44 2.55 3.66
N ASN A 18 -35.51 3.34 3.77
CA ASN A 18 -36.25 3.85 2.61
C ASN A 18 -36.04 5.35 2.43
N PHE A 19 -35.03 5.72 1.65
CA PHE A 19 -34.77 7.11 1.28
C PHE A 19 -34.44 7.24 -0.21
N ASP A 20 -34.78 8.39 -0.78
CA ASP A 20 -34.21 8.82 -2.05
C ASP A 20 -32.77 9.25 -1.83
N HIS A 21 -31.87 8.78 -2.69
CA HIS A 21 -30.48 9.17 -2.66
C HIS A 21 -30.11 9.80 -3.98
N VAL A 22 -29.26 10.83 -3.92
CA VAL A 22 -28.65 11.43 -5.11
C VAL A 22 -27.17 11.09 -5.06
N LEU A 23 -26.68 10.43 -6.10
CA LEU A 23 -25.26 10.16 -6.29
C LEU A 23 -24.68 11.19 -7.24
N TYR A 24 -23.59 11.81 -6.82
CA TYR A 24 -22.82 12.73 -7.65
C TYR A 24 -21.47 12.11 -7.96
N ASP A 25 -21.14 12.05 -9.25
CA ASP A 25 -19.81 11.66 -9.69
C ASP A 25 -18.89 12.90 -9.72
N VAL A 26 -18.22 13.12 -8.59
CA VAL A 26 -17.30 14.25 -8.38
C VAL A 26 -16.07 14.15 -9.30
N SER A 27 -15.75 12.97 -9.86
CA SER A 27 -14.60 12.79 -10.77
C SER A 27 -14.70 13.62 -12.06
N THR A 28 -15.91 14.06 -12.41
CA THR A 28 -16.19 14.85 -13.61
C THR A 28 -16.12 16.37 -13.40
N TYR A 29 -15.95 16.81 -12.15
CA TYR A 29 -16.08 18.22 -11.77
C TYR A 29 -14.78 18.98 -12.03
N THR A 30 -14.86 20.18 -12.58
CA THR A 30 -13.73 21.12 -12.61
C THR A 30 -13.53 21.79 -11.24
N ASP A 31 -12.45 22.53 -11.09
CA ASP A 31 -12.20 23.29 -9.86
C ASP A 31 -13.27 24.36 -9.61
N GLU A 32 -13.81 24.95 -10.68
CA GLU A 32 -14.88 25.95 -10.61
C GLU A 32 -16.25 25.34 -10.23
N ASP A 33 -16.45 24.05 -10.51
CA ASP A 33 -17.66 23.33 -10.12
C ASP A 33 -17.71 23.05 -8.61
N ILE A 34 -16.54 22.89 -7.97
CA ILE A 34 -16.44 22.65 -6.53
C ILE A 34 -16.58 23.97 -5.76
N LYS A 35 -17.81 24.22 -5.29
CA LYS A 35 -18.18 25.45 -4.55
C LYS A 35 -18.47 25.18 -3.08
N GLY A 36 -18.65 26.26 -2.31
CA GLY A 36 -19.08 26.21 -0.92
C GLY A 36 -18.02 26.67 0.07
N LYS A 37 -18.21 26.32 1.35
CA LYS A 37 -17.25 26.66 2.41
C LYS A 37 -15.93 25.93 2.22
N ALA A 38 -14.89 26.40 2.90
CA ALA A 38 -13.55 25.83 2.87
C ALA A 38 -13.55 24.31 3.10
N GLN A 39 -14.31 23.82 4.09
CA GLN A 39 -14.39 22.39 4.41
C GLN A 39 -14.87 21.55 3.21
N THR A 40 -15.93 22.01 2.54
CA THR A 40 -16.53 21.31 1.39
C THR A 40 -15.55 21.29 0.22
N ARG A 41 -14.89 22.43 -0.05
CA ARG A 41 -13.89 22.52 -1.12
C ARG A 41 -12.70 21.61 -0.86
N ILE A 42 -12.16 21.60 0.36
CA ILE A 42 -11.07 20.69 0.78
C ILE A 42 -11.48 19.23 0.56
N PHE A 43 -12.63 18.82 1.12
CA PHE A 43 -13.06 17.43 1.10
C PHE A 43 -13.29 16.93 -0.33
N LEU A 44 -14.07 17.67 -1.14
CA LEU A 44 -14.41 17.25 -2.50
C LEU A 44 -13.20 17.27 -3.43
N THR A 45 -12.29 18.25 -3.29
CA THR A 45 -11.06 18.32 -4.10
C THR A 45 -10.18 17.11 -3.83
N LEU A 46 -9.93 16.81 -2.55
CA LEU A 46 -9.11 15.65 -2.20
C LEU A 46 -9.79 14.33 -2.59
N LEU A 47 -11.10 14.19 -2.36
CA LEU A 47 -11.84 12.98 -2.75
C LEU A 47 -11.78 12.73 -4.25
N ARG A 48 -11.93 13.79 -5.06
CA ARG A 48 -11.81 13.74 -6.52
C ARG A 48 -10.41 13.33 -6.97
N ASP A 49 -9.40 14.03 -6.45
CA ASP A 49 -8.06 13.99 -7.04
C ASP A 49 -7.19 12.90 -6.42
N ILE A 50 -7.52 12.34 -5.25
CA ILE A 50 -6.70 11.30 -4.61
C ILE A 50 -6.52 10.06 -5.49
N PHE A 51 -7.47 9.78 -6.40
CA PHE A 51 -7.41 8.61 -7.28
C PHE A 51 -6.59 8.86 -8.55
N THR A 52 -6.19 10.10 -8.84
CA THR A 52 -5.40 10.45 -10.02
C THR A 52 -4.08 9.68 -10.09
N LYS A 53 -3.60 9.40 -11.30
CA LYS A 53 -2.26 8.81 -11.53
C LYS A 53 -1.17 9.88 -11.68
N ASP A 54 -1.57 11.15 -11.79
CA ASP A 54 -0.69 12.29 -11.96
C ASP A 54 -0.31 12.86 -10.59
N GLY A 55 0.91 12.53 -10.12
CA GLY A 55 1.38 12.94 -8.80
C GLY A 55 1.54 14.45 -8.64
N ASP A 56 1.80 15.18 -9.73
CA ASP A 56 1.92 16.65 -9.68
C ASP A 56 0.53 17.30 -9.56
N LYS A 57 -0.49 16.78 -10.26
CA LYS A 57 -1.88 17.23 -10.04
C LYS A 57 -2.37 16.95 -8.62
N LEU A 58 -2.02 15.80 -8.06
CA LEU A 58 -2.35 15.49 -6.67
C LEU A 58 -1.64 16.46 -5.71
N GLU A 59 -0.36 16.74 -5.94
CA GLU A 59 0.40 17.75 -5.18
C GLU A 59 -0.33 19.11 -5.21
N GLU A 60 -0.69 19.61 -6.39
CA GLU A 60 -1.41 20.88 -6.54
C GLU A 60 -2.74 20.90 -5.78
N SER A 61 -3.49 19.80 -5.84
CA SER A 61 -4.78 19.64 -5.17
C SER A 61 -4.65 19.67 -3.64
N ILE A 62 -3.58 19.06 -3.11
CA ILE A 62 -3.26 19.09 -1.69
C ILE A 62 -2.82 20.49 -1.27
N LEU A 63 -1.94 21.15 -2.03
CA LEU A 63 -1.47 22.50 -1.72
C LEU A 63 -2.63 23.51 -1.72
N ARG A 64 -3.56 23.38 -2.66
CA ARG A 64 -4.80 24.17 -2.70
C ARG A 64 -5.69 23.92 -1.49
N SER A 65 -5.82 22.66 -1.07
CA SER A 65 -6.59 22.29 0.11
C SER A 65 -5.98 22.87 1.39
N ILE A 66 -4.65 22.87 1.51
CA ILE A 66 -3.92 23.54 2.60
C ILE A 66 -4.21 25.06 2.57
N HIS A 67 -4.25 25.68 1.39
CA HIS A 67 -4.59 27.09 1.26
C HIS A 67 -6.01 27.41 1.76
N TYR A 68 -6.99 26.55 1.49
CA TYR A 68 -8.37 26.74 1.97
C TYR A 68 -8.50 26.69 3.50
N LEU A 69 -7.54 26.12 4.23
CA LEU A 69 -7.55 26.15 5.71
C LEU A 69 -7.54 27.58 6.26
N ASN A 70 -6.94 28.53 5.54
CA ASN A 70 -6.92 29.95 5.95
C ASN A 70 -8.28 30.62 5.93
N GLU A 71 -9.24 30.04 5.22
CA GLU A 71 -10.61 30.54 5.16
C GLU A 71 -11.48 30.02 6.32
N LEU A 72 -10.92 29.20 7.22
CA LEU A 72 -11.61 28.72 8.41
C LEU A 72 -11.58 29.79 9.51
N GLU A 73 -12.75 30.07 10.09
CA GLU A 73 -12.91 31.06 11.16
C GLU A 73 -12.23 30.63 12.47
N ASP A 74 -12.22 29.33 12.75
CA ASP A 74 -11.59 28.75 13.94
C ASP A 74 -10.30 27.99 13.59
N ARG A 75 -9.20 28.43 14.21
CA ARG A 75 -7.87 27.84 14.03
C ARG A 75 -7.73 26.49 14.74
N GLN A 76 -8.48 26.20 15.80
CA GLN A 76 -8.41 24.87 16.42
C GLN A 76 -9.02 23.83 15.48
N THR A 77 -10.20 24.13 14.94
CA THR A 77 -10.82 23.34 13.87
C THR A 77 -9.88 23.17 12.66
N GLY A 78 -9.15 24.20 12.24
CA GLY A 78 -8.24 24.10 11.10
C GLY A 78 -7.10 23.08 11.28
N THR A 79 -6.58 22.90 12.50
CA THR A 79 -5.54 21.88 12.78
C THR A 79 -6.10 20.46 12.69
N GLU A 80 -7.32 20.23 13.19
CA GLU A 80 -8.01 18.93 13.08
C GLU A 80 -8.31 18.57 11.62
N TYR A 81 -8.69 19.57 10.82
CA TYR A 81 -8.88 19.40 9.37
C TYR A 81 -7.55 19.10 8.67
N LEU A 82 -6.46 19.79 9.00
CA LEU A 82 -5.15 19.49 8.46
C LEU A 82 -4.70 18.06 8.78
N GLU A 83 -4.88 17.61 10.03
CA GLU A 83 -4.62 16.24 10.42
C GLU A 83 -5.44 15.25 9.58
N THR A 84 -6.73 15.54 9.39
CA THR A 84 -7.63 14.71 8.57
C THR A 84 -7.18 14.63 7.11
N ILE A 85 -6.78 15.77 6.51
CA ILE A 85 -6.22 15.83 5.15
C ILE A 85 -5.00 14.93 5.06
N MET A 86 -4.06 15.06 6.00
CA MET A 86 -2.82 14.32 5.98
C MET A 86 -3.09 12.82 6.15
N ARG A 87 -3.87 12.41 7.16
CA ARG A 87 -4.25 11.00 7.33
C ARG A 87 -4.90 10.41 6.08
N TYR A 88 -5.79 11.15 5.42
CA TYR A 88 -6.43 10.70 4.19
C TYR A 88 -5.41 10.52 3.05
N VAL A 89 -4.57 11.52 2.80
CA VAL A 89 -3.58 11.49 1.71
C VAL A 89 -2.60 10.32 1.86
N PHE A 90 -2.08 10.09 3.06
CA PHE A 90 -1.12 9.01 3.30
C PHE A 90 -1.78 7.62 3.34
N SER A 91 -3.02 7.51 3.84
CA SER A 91 -3.76 6.23 3.84
C SER A 91 -4.21 5.77 2.46
N ALA A 92 -4.48 6.70 1.54
CA ALA A 92 -4.89 6.38 0.17
C ALA A 92 -3.77 5.72 -0.67
N GLY A 93 -2.55 5.56 -0.12
CA GLY A 93 -1.50 4.74 -0.69
C GLY A 93 -0.89 5.29 -1.99
N LYS A 94 -1.04 6.59 -2.27
CA LYS A 94 -0.39 7.23 -3.41
C LYS A 94 1.08 7.47 -3.11
N SER A 95 1.94 7.11 -4.06
CA SER A 95 3.39 7.32 -3.96
C SER A 95 3.74 8.80 -4.13
N LEU A 96 3.56 9.59 -3.07
CA LEU A 96 4.16 10.91 -2.97
C LEU A 96 5.67 10.75 -2.83
N THR A 97 6.41 11.46 -3.68
CA THR A 97 7.86 11.51 -3.56
C THR A 97 8.27 12.38 -2.38
N LYS A 98 9.51 12.21 -1.91
CA LYS A 98 10.12 13.12 -0.91
C LYS A 98 10.04 14.59 -1.34
N ARG A 99 10.11 14.89 -2.64
CA ARG A 99 9.94 16.25 -3.19
C ARG A 99 8.53 16.77 -2.91
N ASN A 100 7.49 15.98 -3.19
CA ASN A 100 6.10 16.40 -2.98
C ASN A 100 5.87 16.67 -1.49
N ILE A 101 6.31 15.76 -0.60
CA ILE A 101 6.17 15.90 0.86
C ILE A 101 6.89 17.16 1.37
N ASN A 102 8.13 17.41 0.94
CA ASN A 102 8.88 18.60 1.37
C ASN A 102 8.19 19.91 0.95
N LYS A 103 7.54 19.94 -0.22
CA LYS A 103 6.77 21.12 -0.64
C LYS A 103 5.51 21.30 0.21
N MET A 104 4.81 20.22 0.53
CA MET A 104 3.65 20.27 1.43
C MET A 104 4.04 20.82 2.81
N ILE A 105 5.14 20.32 3.40
CA ILE A 105 5.65 20.81 4.70
C ILE A 105 5.93 22.31 4.63
N ARG A 106 6.68 22.78 3.63
CA ARG A 106 6.97 24.22 3.46
C ARG A 106 5.71 25.06 3.29
N GLN A 107 4.72 24.54 2.55
CA GLN A 107 3.45 25.22 2.37
C GLN A 107 2.70 25.34 3.69
N ILE A 108 2.66 24.27 4.50
CA ILE A 108 2.04 24.27 5.83
C ILE A 108 2.76 25.27 6.75
N GLU A 109 4.09 25.22 6.82
CA GLU A 109 4.89 26.16 7.62
C GLU A 109 4.60 27.62 7.28
N THR A 110 4.33 27.92 6.01
CA THR A 110 4.08 29.29 5.55
C THR A 110 2.61 29.69 5.68
N THR A 111 1.69 28.77 5.40
CA THR A 111 0.25 29.05 5.25
C THR A 111 -0.48 28.86 6.55
N TYR A 112 -0.10 27.83 7.32
CA TYR A 112 -0.76 27.38 8.53
C TYR A 112 0.27 26.95 9.60
N PRO A 113 1.05 27.92 10.15
CA PRO A 113 2.20 27.62 11.01
C PRO A 113 1.87 26.75 12.23
N GLU A 114 0.68 26.92 12.80
CA GLU A 114 0.17 26.16 13.95
C GLU A 114 0.05 24.66 13.66
N GLY A 115 -0.12 24.29 12.39
CA GLY A 115 -0.18 22.90 11.95
C GLY A 115 1.20 22.24 11.72
N SER A 116 2.29 23.01 11.82
CA SER A 116 3.64 22.52 11.49
C SER A 116 4.12 21.45 12.46
N GLU A 117 3.92 21.65 13.77
CA GLU A 117 4.33 20.69 14.80
C GLU A 117 3.61 19.35 14.63
N MET A 118 2.27 19.38 14.52
CA MET A 118 1.45 18.20 14.24
C MET A 118 1.90 17.49 12.95
N THR A 119 2.16 18.26 11.89
CA THR A 119 2.63 17.71 10.61
C THR A 119 3.99 17.02 10.74
N MET A 120 4.93 17.60 11.50
CA MET A 120 6.22 16.98 11.78
C MET A 120 6.05 15.66 12.54
N THR A 121 5.22 15.64 13.60
CA THR A 121 4.97 14.41 14.36
C THR A 121 4.35 13.31 13.50
N LEU A 122 3.38 13.64 12.64
CA LEU A 122 2.79 12.69 11.70
C LEU A 122 3.83 12.17 10.69
N ALA A 123 4.69 13.05 10.17
CA ALA A 123 5.75 12.67 9.25
C ALA A 123 6.77 11.72 9.91
N GLU A 124 7.17 11.99 11.16
CA GLU A 124 8.05 11.11 11.95
C GLU A 124 7.41 9.73 12.18
N MET A 125 6.14 9.71 12.58
CA MET A 125 5.38 8.47 12.78
C MET A 125 5.36 7.60 11.52
N TRP A 126 5.03 8.18 10.36
CA TRP A 126 5.01 7.44 9.09
C TRP A 126 6.39 7.00 8.61
N MET A 127 7.45 7.79 8.86
CA MET A 127 8.81 7.36 8.56
C MET A 127 9.20 6.13 9.39
N GLU A 128 8.84 6.10 10.67
CA GLU A 128 9.13 4.95 11.53
C GLU A 128 8.31 3.72 11.13
N GLU A 129 7.00 3.86 10.87
CA GLU A 129 6.16 2.78 10.32
C GLU A 129 6.75 2.21 9.03
N GLY A 130 7.18 3.09 8.11
CA GLY A 130 7.84 2.69 6.87
C GLY A 130 9.16 1.95 7.10
N ARG A 131 9.94 2.36 8.10
CA ARG A 131 11.19 1.69 8.49
C ARG A 131 10.93 0.30 9.06
N GLU A 132 9.95 0.18 9.97
CA GLU A 132 9.56 -1.09 10.58
C GLU A 132 9.04 -2.07 9.54
N GLU A 133 8.15 -1.64 8.65
CA GLU A 133 7.61 -2.49 7.58
C GLU A 133 8.70 -2.90 6.59
N GLY A 134 9.58 -1.97 6.21
CA GLY A 134 10.75 -2.26 5.39
C GLY A 134 11.66 -3.31 6.02
N MET A 135 11.88 -3.24 7.35
CA MET A 135 12.66 -4.23 8.09
C MET A 135 11.97 -5.60 8.14
N LYS A 136 10.65 -5.65 8.38
CA LYS A 136 9.87 -6.90 8.36
C LYS A 136 9.93 -7.59 7.00
N ILE A 137 9.68 -6.85 5.92
CA ILE A 137 9.76 -7.36 4.54
C ILE A 137 11.19 -7.83 4.23
N GLY A 138 12.20 -7.03 4.61
CA GLY A 138 13.61 -7.36 4.41
C GLY A 138 14.01 -8.65 5.12
N MET A 139 13.62 -8.79 6.39
CA MET A 139 13.90 -9.98 7.20
C MET A 139 13.20 -11.21 6.64
N ALA A 140 11.91 -11.10 6.27
CA ALA A 140 11.16 -12.21 5.68
C ALA A 140 11.79 -12.68 4.35
N LYS A 141 12.14 -11.74 3.46
CA LYS A 141 12.85 -12.04 2.20
C LYS A 141 14.22 -12.65 2.46
N GLY A 142 14.97 -12.12 3.42
CA GLY A 142 16.29 -12.63 3.82
C GLY A 142 16.21 -14.07 4.34
N MET A 143 15.26 -14.34 5.24
CA MET A 143 15.05 -15.68 5.80
C MET A 143 14.60 -16.69 4.72
N ALA A 144 13.72 -16.28 3.80
CA ALA A 144 13.30 -17.13 2.68
C ALA A 144 14.47 -17.47 1.75
N LYS A 145 15.28 -16.47 1.38
CA LYS A 145 16.48 -16.67 0.56
C LYS A 145 17.52 -17.55 1.26
N GLY A 146 17.80 -17.31 2.54
CA GLY A 146 18.75 -18.10 3.31
C GLY A 146 18.31 -19.57 3.44
N LYS A 147 17.02 -19.81 3.65
CA LYS A 147 16.45 -21.16 3.67
C LYS A 147 16.57 -21.87 2.32
N ALA A 148 16.28 -21.19 1.22
CA ALA A 148 16.44 -21.75 -0.12
C ALA A 148 17.90 -22.10 -0.40
N ALA A 149 18.84 -21.17 -0.15
CA ALA A 149 20.28 -21.40 -0.33
C ALA A 149 20.78 -22.61 0.48
N ALA A 150 20.41 -22.71 1.76
CA ALA A 150 20.81 -23.84 2.61
C ALA A 150 20.27 -25.19 2.09
N LEU A 151 19.02 -25.22 1.62
CA LEU A 151 18.44 -26.44 1.05
C LEU A 151 19.13 -26.83 -0.27
N SER A 152 19.42 -25.86 -1.13
CA SER A 152 20.13 -26.08 -2.40
C SER A 152 21.56 -26.60 -2.16
N GLU A 153 22.32 -25.96 -1.26
CA GLU A 153 23.67 -26.39 -0.89
C GLU A 153 23.67 -27.82 -0.32
N THR A 154 22.72 -28.12 0.58
CA THR A 154 22.57 -29.46 1.16
C THR A 154 22.23 -30.49 0.08
N ALA A 155 21.31 -30.18 -0.85
CA ALA A 155 20.94 -31.10 -1.92
C ALA A 155 22.12 -31.40 -2.84
N ILE A 156 22.86 -30.37 -3.24
CA ILE A 156 24.07 -30.52 -4.08
C ILE A 156 25.11 -31.37 -3.36
N GLN A 157 25.38 -31.10 -2.08
CA GLN A 157 26.37 -31.85 -1.31
C GLN A 157 25.98 -33.33 -1.18
N LEU A 158 24.72 -33.65 -0.87
CA LEU A 158 24.27 -35.04 -0.77
C LEU A 158 24.32 -35.77 -2.12
N LEU A 159 24.02 -35.09 -3.23
CA LEU A 159 24.14 -35.67 -4.57
C LEU A 159 25.60 -35.94 -4.94
N ILE A 160 26.52 -35.06 -4.55
CA ILE A 160 27.97 -35.26 -4.72
C ILE A 160 28.44 -36.46 -3.88
N GLU A 161 28.05 -36.55 -2.61
CA GLU A 161 28.41 -37.68 -1.75
C GLU A 161 27.89 -39.02 -2.30
N LYS A 162 26.67 -39.04 -2.85
CA LYS A 162 26.06 -40.28 -3.36
C LYS A 162 26.58 -40.72 -4.72
N PHE A 163 26.78 -39.78 -5.65
CA PHE A 163 27.04 -40.08 -7.06
C PHE A 163 28.40 -39.57 -7.56
N GLY A 164 29.17 -38.92 -6.69
CA GLY A 164 30.46 -38.30 -7.02
C GLY A 164 30.28 -36.97 -7.76
N LYS A 165 30.22 -37.00 -9.08
CA LYS A 165 30.16 -35.77 -9.90
C LYS A 165 28.72 -35.41 -10.23
N VAL A 166 28.33 -34.19 -9.85
CA VAL A 166 27.06 -33.56 -10.29
C VAL A 166 27.39 -32.52 -11.38
N PRO A 167 26.80 -32.66 -12.58
CA PRO A 167 26.91 -31.67 -13.67
C PRO A 167 26.53 -30.24 -13.23
N GLN A 168 27.19 -29.24 -13.81
CA GLN A 168 27.02 -27.84 -13.40
C GLN A 168 25.62 -27.30 -13.69
N ASP A 169 25.04 -27.68 -14.83
CA ASP A 169 23.66 -27.34 -15.21
C ASP A 169 22.65 -27.80 -14.15
N MET A 170 22.85 -28.98 -13.55
CA MET A 170 21.99 -29.45 -12.47
C MET A 170 22.21 -28.67 -11.17
N LYS A 171 23.44 -28.27 -10.85
CA LYS A 171 23.69 -27.41 -9.68
C LYS A 171 22.98 -26.07 -9.82
N ASP A 172 23.05 -25.48 -11.02
CA ASP A 172 22.41 -24.21 -11.31
C ASP A 172 20.88 -24.33 -11.25
N GLY A 173 20.30 -25.43 -11.78
CA GLY A 173 18.88 -25.74 -11.64
C GLY A 173 18.44 -25.88 -10.17
N ILE A 174 19.24 -26.53 -9.33
CA ILE A 174 18.98 -26.66 -7.89
C ILE A 174 19.07 -25.30 -7.19
N MET A 175 20.06 -24.46 -7.50
CA MET A 175 20.20 -23.14 -6.89
C MET A 175 19.03 -22.19 -7.24
N ASN A 176 18.39 -22.39 -8.39
CA ASN A 176 17.27 -21.57 -8.86
C ASN A 176 15.88 -22.16 -8.55
N SER A 177 15.83 -23.36 -7.95
CA SER A 177 14.57 -24.03 -7.63
C SER A 177 13.89 -23.46 -6.39
N ASP A 178 12.55 -23.57 -6.35
CA ASP A 178 11.79 -23.20 -5.17
C ASP A 178 12.00 -24.18 -3.99
N THR A 179 11.67 -23.74 -2.78
CA THR A 179 11.90 -24.55 -1.57
C THR A 179 11.09 -25.85 -1.49
N ALA A 180 9.96 -25.96 -2.19
CA ALA A 180 9.16 -27.19 -2.21
C ALA A 180 9.84 -28.25 -3.10
N THR A 181 10.30 -27.82 -4.27
CA THR A 181 11.11 -28.64 -5.18
C THR A 181 12.36 -29.15 -4.47
N LEU A 182 13.10 -28.28 -3.79
CA LEU A 182 14.31 -28.65 -3.04
C LEU A 182 14.04 -29.68 -1.94
N LYS A 183 12.95 -29.51 -1.19
CA LYS A 183 12.55 -30.48 -0.15
C LYS A 183 12.21 -31.84 -0.74
N LEU A 184 11.59 -31.88 -1.92
CA LEU A 184 11.25 -33.13 -2.58
C LEU A 184 12.50 -33.86 -3.09
N VAL A 185 13.47 -33.11 -3.63
CA VAL A 185 14.79 -33.65 -3.99
C VAL A 185 15.46 -34.26 -2.77
N LEU A 186 15.52 -33.54 -1.65
CA LEU A 186 16.12 -34.02 -0.40
C LEU A 186 15.38 -35.24 0.18
N PHE A 187 14.05 -35.26 0.16
CA PHE A 187 13.26 -36.37 0.71
C PHE A 187 13.48 -37.68 -0.05
N ASN A 188 13.65 -37.61 -1.37
CA ASN A 188 13.85 -38.78 -2.22
C ASN A 188 15.32 -39.10 -2.49
N ILE A 189 16.27 -38.39 -1.86
CA ILE A 189 17.70 -38.47 -2.16
C ILE A 189 18.25 -39.90 -2.12
N PHE A 190 17.77 -40.73 -1.19
CA PHE A 190 18.21 -42.13 -1.05
C PHE A 190 17.55 -43.09 -2.05
N ARG A 191 16.42 -42.69 -2.65
CA ARG A 191 15.67 -43.51 -3.63
C ARG A 191 16.16 -43.34 -5.07
N TYR A 192 16.89 -42.27 -5.37
CA TYR A 192 17.43 -42.03 -6.71
C TYR A 192 18.52 -43.04 -7.07
N GLU A 193 18.50 -43.55 -8.29
CA GLU A 193 19.53 -44.48 -8.79
C GLU A 193 20.63 -43.74 -9.55
N SER A 194 20.33 -42.54 -10.05
CA SER A 194 21.29 -41.67 -10.73
C SER A 194 21.00 -40.18 -10.48
N VAL A 195 21.98 -39.33 -10.78
CA VAL A 195 21.80 -37.86 -10.73
C VAL A 195 20.69 -37.40 -11.70
N GLU A 196 20.48 -38.11 -12.81
CA GLU A 196 19.45 -37.79 -13.80
C GLU A 196 18.02 -37.92 -13.27
N ASP A 197 17.79 -38.71 -12.21
CA ASP A 197 16.48 -38.79 -11.57
C ASP A 197 16.04 -37.46 -10.96
N VAL A 198 17.00 -36.62 -10.57
CA VAL A 198 16.76 -35.28 -10.03
C VAL A 198 16.29 -34.34 -11.12
N ARG A 199 16.76 -34.52 -12.36
CA ARG A 199 16.46 -33.64 -13.50
C ARG A 199 14.95 -33.54 -13.81
N LYS A 200 14.16 -34.53 -13.37
CA LYS A 200 12.69 -34.51 -13.47
C LYS A 200 12.02 -33.41 -12.63
N TYR A 201 12.74 -32.84 -11.66
CA TYR A 201 12.22 -31.90 -10.67
C TYR A 201 12.79 -30.48 -10.81
N ILE A 202 13.95 -30.34 -11.44
CA ILE A 202 14.67 -29.07 -11.62
C ILE A 202 14.60 -28.70 -13.11
N GLN A 203 13.91 -27.59 -13.41
CA GLN A 203 13.81 -27.03 -14.78
C GLN A 203 15.07 -26.25 -15.15
#